data_AF-A0A1Q6L7Q6-F1
#
_entry.id   AF-A0A1Q6L7Q6-F1
#
_cell.length_a   1.000
_cell.length_b   1.000
_cell.length_c   1.000
_cell.angle_alpha   90.00
_cell.angle_beta   90.00
_cell.angle_gamma   90.00
#
_symmetry.space_group_name_H-M   'P 1'
#
loop_
_entity.id
_entity.type
_entity.pdbx_description
1 polymer ?
#
loop_
_entity_poly.entity_id
_entity_poly.type
_entity_poly.pdbx_seq_one_letter_code
_entity_poly.pdbx_strand_id
1 'polypeptide(L)'
;MAIIESAIDEKECKRKDYLYPRVNAIILYTGKQKWNVSKTFHETQVTSILEKAIEFAKYILVDINNYTEEKLLETPSFMTKALLIEKAKDNEQIANYIEKIVEIINKDKENYSNNIKEIFKIN
;
A
#
# COMPACT_ATOMS: atom_id res chain seq x y z
N MET A 1 4.78 -19.21 5.86
CA MET A 1 4.81 -18.92 7.31
C MET A 1 5.92 -17.95 7.71
N ALA A 2 6.96 -17.79 6.88
CA ALA A 2 8.11 -16.90 7.09
C ALA A 2 7.80 -15.47 7.62
N ILE A 3 6.75 -14.80 7.14
CA ILE A 3 6.41 -13.43 7.58
C ILE A 3 5.96 -13.38 9.05
N ILE A 4 5.17 -14.37 9.48
CA ILE A 4 4.72 -14.45 10.87
C ILE A 4 5.90 -14.83 11.76
N GLU A 5 6.67 -15.84 11.35
CA GLU A 5 7.85 -16.32 12.08
C GLU A 5 8.86 -15.19 12.31
N SER A 6 9.13 -14.36 11.30
CA SER A 6 10.07 -13.24 11.42
C SER A 6 9.60 -12.13 12.37
N ALA A 7 8.30 -12.05 12.65
CA ALA A 7 7.69 -11.00 13.47
C ALA A 7 7.35 -11.48 14.89
N ILE A 8 7.55 -12.77 15.17
CA ILE A 8 7.35 -13.34 16.51
C ILE A 8 8.54 -12.98 17.40
N ASP A 9 8.23 -12.62 18.64
CA ASP A 9 9.22 -12.58 19.71
C ASP A 9 9.37 -13.98 20.29
N GLU A 10 10.45 -14.68 19.95
CA GLU A 10 10.70 -16.06 20.35
C GLU A 10 10.76 -16.27 21.87
N LYS A 11 11.09 -15.22 22.64
CA LYS A 11 11.20 -15.33 24.10
C LYS A 11 9.82 -15.24 24.75
N GLU A 12 8.97 -14.36 24.24
CA GLU A 12 7.64 -14.10 24.79
C GLU A 12 6.55 -15.02 24.25
N CYS A 13 6.72 -15.62 23.06
CA CYS A 13 5.68 -16.41 22.38
C CYS A 13 5.22 -17.67 23.12
N LYS A 14 5.97 -18.10 24.15
CA LYS A 14 5.63 -19.23 25.03
C LYS A 14 4.60 -18.87 26.10
N ARG A 15 4.34 -17.57 26.32
CA ARG A 15 3.34 -17.10 27.29
C ARG A 15 1.93 -17.33 26.76
N LYS A 16 1.01 -17.67 27.66
CA LYS A 16 -0.39 -17.94 27.31
C LYS A 16 -1.16 -16.70 26.83
N ASP A 17 -0.72 -15.50 27.23
CA ASP A 17 -1.32 -14.21 26.90
C ASP A 17 -0.62 -13.50 25.73
N TYR A 18 0.34 -14.15 25.07
CA TYR A 18 1.05 -13.59 23.93
C TYR A 18 0.11 -13.39 22.74
N LEU A 19 0.10 -12.19 22.18
CA LEU A 19 -0.66 -11.86 20.97
C LEU A 19 0.22 -12.05 19.74
N TYR A 20 -0.16 -12.99 18.88
CA TYR A 20 0.55 -13.23 17.62
C TYR A 20 0.35 -12.07 16.65
N PRO A 21 1.38 -11.74 15.84
CA PRO A 21 1.27 -10.69 14.85
C PRO A 21 0.20 -11.02 13.82
N ARG A 22 -0.66 -10.03 13.53
CA ARG A 22 -1.64 -10.13 12.47
C ARG A 22 -1.00 -9.76 11.13
N VAL A 23 -1.16 -10.62 10.14
CA VAL A 23 -0.79 -10.32 8.74
C VAL A 23 -1.97 -9.70 8.02
N ASN A 24 -1.77 -8.50 7.46
CA ASN A 24 -2.74 -7.86 6.58
C ASN A 24 -2.23 -7.92 5.15
N ALA A 25 -3.01 -8.54 4.25
CA ALA A 25 -2.71 -8.51 2.83
C ALA A 25 -3.18 -7.16 2.24
N ILE A 26 -2.29 -6.47 1.53
CA ILE A 26 -2.61 -5.23 0.80
C ILE A 26 -2.30 -5.47 -0.67
N ILE A 27 -3.27 -5.26 -1.54
CA ILE A 27 -3.11 -5.31 -2.99
C ILE A 27 -3.00 -3.88 -3.51
N LEU A 28 -1.83 -3.52 -4.03
CA LEU A 28 -1.61 -2.28 -4.77
C LEU A 28 -1.85 -2.57 -6.25
N TYR A 29 -2.96 -2.07 -6.80
CA TYR A 29 -3.31 -2.29 -8.19
C TYR A 29 -3.04 -1.04 -9.02
N THR A 30 -2.10 -1.18 -9.96
CA THR A 30 -1.61 -0.12 -10.87
C THR A 30 -2.07 -0.31 -12.32
N GLY A 31 -3.03 -1.20 -12.57
CA GLY A 31 -3.56 -1.43 -13.91
C GLY A 31 -4.29 -0.20 -14.46
N LYS A 32 -4.41 -0.11 -15.79
CA LYS A 32 -5.04 1.06 -16.48
C LYS A 32 -6.56 1.15 -16.32
N GLN A 33 -7.23 0.01 -16.08
CA GLN A 33 -8.67 -0.06 -15.90
C GLN A 33 -9.00 -0.15 -14.42
N LYS A 34 -10.21 0.21 -14.00
CA LYS A 34 -10.63 -0.02 -12.61
C LYS A 34 -10.66 -1.51 -12.29
N TRP A 35 -10.24 -1.86 -11.07
CA TRP A 35 -10.32 -3.22 -10.58
C TRP A 35 -11.77 -3.69 -10.56
N ASN A 36 -12.04 -4.80 -11.25
CA ASN A 36 -13.37 -5.40 -11.40
C ASN A 36 -13.44 -6.85 -10.91
N VAL A 37 -12.40 -7.34 -10.23
CA VAL A 37 -12.32 -8.70 -9.69
C VAL A 37 -12.86 -8.72 -8.25
N SER A 38 -13.42 -9.85 -7.82
CA SER A 38 -13.89 -10.06 -6.45
C SER A 38 -12.80 -9.78 -5.41
N LYS A 39 -13.21 -9.17 -4.28
CA LYS A 39 -12.35 -8.83 -3.13
C LYS A 39 -12.18 -9.95 -2.11
N THR A 40 -12.92 -11.06 -2.25
CA THR A 40 -12.85 -12.17 -1.31
C THR A 40 -12.68 -13.48 -2.07
N PHE A 41 -11.78 -14.34 -1.59
CA PHE A 41 -11.60 -15.67 -2.18
C PHE A 41 -12.92 -16.48 -2.12
N HIS A 42 -13.70 -16.28 -1.05
CA HIS A 42 -14.99 -16.96 -0.85
C HIS A 42 -16.01 -16.70 -1.97
N GLU A 43 -16.03 -15.54 -2.61
CA GLU A 43 -16.91 -15.27 -3.76
C GLU A 43 -16.55 -16.10 -5.01
N THR A 44 -15.36 -16.72 -5.03
CA THR A 44 -14.81 -17.48 -6.16
C THR A 44 -14.55 -18.97 -5.83
N GLN A 45 -14.84 -19.41 -4.60
CA GLN A 45 -14.61 -20.78 -4.12
C GLN A 45 -15.93 -21.58 -3.99
N VAL A 46 -15.86 -22.88 -4.24
CA VAL A 46 -16.99 -23.80 -4.00
C VAL A 46 -17.26 -23.86 -2.50
N THR A 47 -18.50 -23.63 -2.06
CA THR A 47 -18.87 -23.56 -0.64
C THR A 47 -18.98 -24.95 -0.03
N SER A 48 -18.12 -25.27 0.95
CA SER A 48 -18.28 -26.42 1.84
C SER A 48 -19.11 -26.05 3.07
N ILE A 49 -20.03 -26.95 3.48
CA ILE A 49 -20.89 -26.78 4.66
C ILE A 49 -20.08 -26.67 5.96
N LEU A 50 -18.85 -27.20 5.99
CA LEU A 50 -17.94 -27.20 7.16
C LEU A 50 -16.98 -26.00 7.20
N GLU A 51 -16.83 -25.24 6.12
CA GLU A 51 -15.80 -24.18 5.98
C GLU A 51 -16.28 -22.77 6.36
N LYS A 52 -17.58 -22.60 6.68
CA LYS A 52 -18.15 -21.28 7.05
C LYS A 52 -17.43 -20.55 8.19
N ALA A 53 -16.61 -21.24 8.97
CA ALA A 53 -15.87 -20.67 10.09
C ALA A 53 -14.49 -20.09 9.74
N ILE A 54 -13.99 -20.26 8.50
CA ILE A 54 -12.65 -19.79 8.11
C ILE A 54 -12.80 -18.77 6.98
N GLU A 55 -12.94 -17.48 7.32
CA GLU A 55 -12.76 -16.41 6.34
C GLU A 55 -11.30 -16.43 5.87
N PHE A 56 -11.03 -17.07 4.71
CA PHE A 56 -9.71 -17.06 4.12
C PHE A 56 -9.39 -15.66 3.59
N ALA A 57 -8.39 -15.03 4.21
CA ALA A 57 -7.69 -13.81 3.81
C ALA A 57 -8.54 -12.74 3.10
N LYS A 58 -9.20 -11.87 3.89
CA LYS A 58 -9.60 -10.54 3.41
C LYS A 58 -8.35 -9.72 3.14
N TYR A 59 -8.28 -9.09 1.96
CA TYR A 59 -7.21 -8.16 1.62
C TYR A 59 -7.75 -6.73 1.48
N ILE A 60 -6.87 -5.77 1.75
CA ILE A 60 -7.13 -4.34 1.50
C ILE A 60 -6.73 -4.05 0.06
N LEU A 61 -7.69 -3.66 -0.78
CA LEU A 61 -7.41 -3.24 -2.16
C LEU A 61 -7.16 -1.73 -2.22
N VAL A 62 -6.02 -1.34 -2.76
CA VAL A 62 -5.68 0.03 -3.16
C VAL A 62 -5.60 0.06 -4.68
N ASP A 63 -6.64 0.55 -5.33
CA ASP A 63 -6.69 0.73 -6.79
C ASP A 63 -6.35 2.18 -7.14
N ILE A 64 -5.25 2.36 -7.89
CA ILE A 64 -4.75 3.67 -8.33
C ILE A 64 -5.79 4.49 -9.13
N ASN A 65 -6.73 3.81 -9.78
CA ASN A 65 -7.75 4.44 -10.61
C ASN A 65 -8.85 5.12 -9.79
N ASN A 66 -8.88 4.87 -8.48
CA ASN A 66 -9.81 5.52 -7.55
C ASN A 66 -9.26 6.84 -6.98
N TYR A 67 -8.03 7.21 -7.33
CA TYR A 67 -7.39 8.44 -6.87
C TYR A 67 -7.11 9.37 -8.05
N THR A 68 -7.39 10.66 -7.84
CA THR A 68 -6.97 11.72 -8.75
C THR A 68 -5.50 12.04 -8.53
N GLU A 69 -4.87 12.63 -9.53
CA GLU A 69 -3.46 13.03 -9.48
C GLU A 69 -3.22 14.05 -8.36
N GLU A 70 -4.14 15.02 -8.21
CA GLU A 70 -4.07 16.04 -7.18
C GLU A 70 -4.11 15.42 -5.77
N LYS A 71 -5.02 14.46 -5.54
CA LYS A 71 -5.12 13.79 -4.24
C LYS A 71 -3.85 13.02 -3.89
N LEU A 72 -3.24 12.35 -4.87
CA LEU A 72 -1.97 11.63 -4.67
C LEU A 72 -0.81 12.60 -4.42
N LEU A 73 -0.82 13.73 -5.12
CA LEU A 73 0.19 14.78 -5.05
C LEU A 73 0.13 15.59 -3.73
N GLU A 74 -1.05 15.86 -3.18
CA GLU A 74 -1.19 16.66 -1.94
C GLU A 74 -0.98 15.83 -0.67
N THR A 75 -1.30 14.53 -0.70
CA THR A 75 -1.16 13.66 0.47
C THR A 75 0.33 13.51 0.86
N PRO A 76 0.75 13.83 2.09
CA PRO A 76 2.16 13.80 2.50
C PRO A 76 2.65 12.38 2.84
N SER A 77 2.53 11.46 1.88
CA SER A 77 2.92 10.06 2.02
C SER A 77 3.83 9.63 0.87
N PHE A 78 4.87 8.86 1.20
CA PHE A 78 5.73 8.24 0.19
C PHE A 78 4.92 7.37 -0.78
N MET A 79 4.00 6.57 -0.24
CA MET A 79 3.19 5.65 -1.03
C MET A 79 2.34 6.39 -2.06
N THR A 80 1.78 7.56 -1.72
CA THR A 80 0.97 8.32 -2.67
C THR A 80 1.81 8.97 -3.76
N LYS A 81 3.07 9.37 -3.46
CA LYS A 81 4.00 9.86 -4.48
C LYS A 81 4.41 8.75 -5.45
N ALA A 82 4.71 7.57 -4.93
CA ALA A 82 5.01 6.40 -5.76
C ALA A 82 3.83 6.04 -6.67
N LEU A 83 2.61 6.02 -6.12
CA LEU A 83 1.39 5.80 -6.92
C LEU A 83 1.20 6.89 -7.99
N LEU A 84 1.48 8.16 -7.70
CA LEU A 84 1.38 9.21 -8.71
C LEU A 84 2.32 8.95 -9.90
N ILE A 85 3.57 8.56 -9.62
CA ILE A 85 4.56 8.23 -10.64
C ILE A 85 4.12 7.01 -11.46
N GLU A 86 3.63 5.95 -10.82
CA GLU A 86 3.08 4.77 -11.50
C GLU A 86 1.87 5.08 -12.39
N LYS A 87 1.14 6.17 -12.13
CA LYS A 87 0.00 6.61 -12.94
C LYS A 87 0.43 7.24 -14.27
N ALA A 88 1.68 7.69 -14.37
CA ALA A 88 2.19 8.40 -15.53
C ALA A 88 2.14 7.53 -16.79
N LYS A 89 1.74 8.14 -17.91
CA LYS A 89 1.60 7.46 -19.20
C LYS A 89 2.90 7.40 -19.99
N ASP A 90 3.79 8.35 -19.72
CA ASP A 90 5.03 8.57 -20.46
C ASP A 90 6.07 9.30 -19.58
N ASN A 91 7.27 9.43 -20.13
CA ASN A 91 8.40 10.05 -19.43
C ASN A 91 8.20 11.55 -19.15
N GLU A 92 7.41 12.24 -19.97
CA GLU A 92 7.12 13.67 -19.78
C GLU A 92 6.23 13.88 -18.55
N GLN A 93 5.20 13.04 -18.39
CA GLN A 93 4.37 13.02 -17.19
C GLN A 93 5.16 12.63 -15.94
N ILE A 94 6.07 11.64 -16.04
CA ILE A 94 6.96 11.28 -14.93
C ILE A 94 7.78 12.49 -14.48
N ALA A 95 8.42 13.19 -15.42
CA ALA A 95 9.23 14.37 -15.12
C ALA A 95 8.40 15.47 -14.44
N ASN A 96 7.23 15.81 -15.01
CA ASN A 96 6.31 16.80 -14.45
C ASN A 96 5.83 16.44 -13.03
N TYR A 97 5.54 15.15 -12.76
CA TYR A 97 5.16 14.73 -11.42
C TYR A 97 6.31 14.83 -10.42
N ILE A 98 7.52 14.45 -10.83
CA ILE A 98 8.70 14.58 -9.96
C ILE A 98 8.96 16.05 -9.60
N GLU A 99 8.89 16.96 -10.58
CA GLU A 99 9.03 18.40 -10.33
C GLU A 99 8.00 18.90 -9.31
N LYS A 100 6.71 18.59 -9.52
CA LYS A 100 5.64 18.97 -8.58
C LYS A 100 5.82 18.37 -7.19
N ILE A 101 6.26 17.11 -7.10
CA ILE A 101 6.53 16.45 -5.81
C ILE A 101 7.64 17.19 -5.07
N VAL A 102 8.75 17.51 -5.76
CA VAL A 102 9.88 18.25 -5.19
C VAL A 102 9.44 19.63 -4.72
N GLU A 103 8.64 20.35 -5.49
CA GLU A 103 8.09 21.65 -5.08
C GLU A 103 7.27 21.58 -3.80
N ILE A 104 6.37 20.60 -3.68
CA ILE A 104 5.51 20.43 -2.50
C ILE A 104 6.34 20.05 -1.27
N ILE A 105 7.27 19.09 -1.41
CA ILE A 105 8.15 18.70 -0.32
C ILE A 105 8.99 19.91 0.13
N ASN A 106 9.43 20.76 -0.80
CA ASN A 106 10.18 21.97 -0.47
C ASN A 106 9.36 23.04 0.27
N LYS A 107 8.10 23.23 -0.12
CA LYS A 107 7.17 24.17 0.54
C LYS A 107 6.76 23.69 1.93
N ASP A 108 6.66 22.37 2.12
CA ASP A 108 6.11 21.77 3.33
C ASP A 108 7.04 20.71 3.93
N LYS A 109 8.31 21.07 4.14
CA LYS A 109 9.36 20.13 4.58
C LYS A 109 9.02 19.45 5.91
N GLU A 110 8.31 20.12 6.82
CA GLU A 110 8.04 19.59 8.16
C GLU A 110 7.12 18.36 8.13
N ASN A 111 6.22 18.28 7.15
CA ASN A 111 5.26 17.18 7.02
C ASN A 111 5.82 15.91 6.35
N TYR A 112 7.09 15.92 5.90
CA TYR A 112 7.72 14.76 5.28
C TYR A 112 8.85 14.17 6.13
N SER A 113 8.91 12.83 6.17
CA SER A 113 10.01 12.12 6.83
C SER A 113 11.35 12.36 6.11
N ASN A 114 12.46 12.24 6.84
CA ASN A 114 13.81 12.43 6.30
C ASN A 114 14.10 11.50 5.12
N ASN A 115 13.60 10.26 5.16
CA ASN A 115 13.77 9.28 4.08
C ASN A 115 13.15 9.78 2.77
N ILE A 116 11.98 10.43 2.83
CA ILE A 116 11.31 10.97 1.63
C ILE A 116 12.11 12.15 1.09
N LYS A 117 12.57 13.05 1.96
CA LYS A 117 13.42 14.18 1.56
C LYS A 117 14.71 13.71 0.89
N GLU A 118 15.27 12.61 1.37
CA GLU A 118 16.48 12.01 0.80
C GLU A 118 16.21 11.32 -0.54
N ILE A 119 15.06 10.70 -0.77
CA ILE A 119 14.75 10.08 -2.07
C ILE A 119 14.64 11.13 -3.17
N PHE A 120 13.97 12.23 -2.86
CA PHE A 120 13.78 13.33 -3.81
C PHE A 120 14.89 14.37 -3.73
N LYS A 121 16.15 13.98 -3.42
CA LYS A 121 17.31 14.86 -3.09
C LYS A 121 17.21 16.19 -3.82
N ILE A 122 16.82 17.20 -3.04
CA ILE A 122 16.85 18.59 -3.41
C ILE A 122 18.31 19.01 -3.28
N ASN A 123 19.02 19.15 -4.41
CA ASN A 123 20.29 19.88 -4.46
C ASN A 123 20.01 21.39 -4.53
#